data_AF-A0A7K4G1S0-F1
#
_entry.id   AF-A0A7K4G1S0-F1
#
_cell.length_a   1.000
_cell.length_b   1.000
_cell.length_c   1.000
_cell.angle_alpha   90.00
_cell.angle_beta   90.00
_cell.angle_gamma   90.00
#
_symmetry.space_group_name_H-M   'P 1'
#
loop_
_entity.id
_entity.type
_entity.pdbx_description
1 polymer ?
#
loop_
_entity_poly.entity_id
_entity_poly.type
_entity_poly.pdbx_seq_one_letter_code
_entity_poly.pdbx_strand_id
1 'polypeptide(L)' 'DIDCSFDKESSIEKVHDLTSEIEHVIRTQIKNAVITIHPEPI' A
#
# COMPACT_ATOMS: atom_id res chain seq x y z
N ASP A 1 0.81 11.64 1.26
CA ASP A 1 1.90 10.73 1.62
C ASP A 1 1.38 9.74 2.63
N ILE A 2 1.53 8.45 2.36
CA ILE A 2 1.12 7.35 3.24
C ILE A 2 2.32 6.42 3.35
N ASP A 3 2.96 6.42 4.53
CA ASP A 3 4.04 5.50 4.85
C ASP A 3 3.47 4.20 5.42
N CYS A 4 3.78 3.08 4.77
CA CYS A 4 3.42 1.74 5.23
C CYS A 4 4.72 0.96 5.50
N SER A 5 4.96 0.65 6.77
CA SER A 5 6.07 -0.23 7.17
C SER A 5 5.58 -1.67 7.22
N PHE A 6 6.25 -2.54 6.47
CA PHE A 6 5.90 -3.96 6.41
C PHE A 6 6.97 -4.79 7.10
N ASP A 7 6.53 -5.73 7.93
CA ASP A 7 7.45 -6.66 8.60
C ASP A 7 8.22 -7.50 7.58
N LYS A 8 9.54 -7.66 7.77
CA LYS A 8 10.44 -8.44 6.90
C LYS A 8 10.03 -9.90 6.70
N GLU A 9 9.18 -10.45 7.57
CA GLU A 9 8.61 -11.79 7.38
C GLU A 9 7.51 -11.83 6.30
N SER A 10 7.03 -10.67 5.86
CA SER A 10 6.06 -10.54 4.77
C SER A 10 6.75 -10.68 3.43
N SER A 11 6.41 -11.74 2.68
CA SER A 11 6.86 -11.88 1.28
C SER A 11 6.49 -10.64 0.47
N ILE A 12 7.38 -10.25 -0.45
CA ILE A 12 7.17 -9.11 -1.37
C ILE A 12 5.80 -9.19 -2.06
N GLU A 13 5.35 -10.39 -2.43
CA GLU A 13 4.02 -10.64 -2.99
C GLU A 13 2.90 -10.18 -2.05
N LYS A 14 2.95 -10.57 -0.76
CA LYS A 14 1.97 -10.14 0.25
C LYS A 14 1.94 -8.63 0.42
N VAL A 15 3.12 -8.01 0.41
CA VAL A 15 3.24 -6.55 0.51
C VAL A 15 2.62 -5.88 -0.71
N HIS A 16 2.89 -6.39 -1.91
CA HIS A 16 2.32 -5.88 -3.16
C HIS A 16 0.79 -6.03 -3.20
N ASP A 17 0.26 -7.18 -2.80
CA ASP A 17 -1.19 -7.43 -2.69
C ASP A 17 -1.84 -6.43 -1.72
N LEU A 18 -1.28 -6.27 -0.52
CA LEU A 18 -1.84 -5.36 0.48
C LEU A 18 -1.78 -3.90 0.00
N THR A 19 -0.67 -3.50 -0.61
CA THR A 19 -0.49 -2.15 -1.16
C THR A 19 -1.51 -1.85 -2.25
N SER A 20 -1.76 -2.82 -3.13
CA SER A 20 -2.75 -2.72 -4.21
C SER A 20 -4.19 -2.62 -3.67
N GLU A 21 -4.50 -3.39 -2.62
CA GLU A 21 -5.81 -3.34 -1.96
C GLU A 21 -6.05 -1.99 -1.29
N ILE A 22 -5.04 -1.47 -0.57
CA ILE A 22 -5.09 -0.14 0.05
C ILE A 22 -5.31 0.95 -1.01
N GLU A 23 -4.56 0.93 -2.11
CA GLU A 23 -4.76 1.88 -3.20
C GLU A 23 -6.18 1.81 -3.75
N HIS A 24 -6.69 0.59 -3.98
CA HIS A 24 -8.03 0.37 -4.50
C HIS A 24 -9.11 0.94 -3.56
N VAL A 25 -9.03 0.62 -2.27
CA VAL A 25 -9.97 1.10 -1.26
C VAL A 25 -9.95 2.62 -1.20
N ILE A 26 -8.77 3.25 -1.09
CA ILE A 26 -8.67 4.70 -0.98
C ILE A 26 -9.19 5.37 -2.27
N ARG A 27 -8.88 4.81 -3.44
CA ARG A 27 -9.37 5.31 -4.73
C ARG A 27 -10.90 5.20 -4.86
N THR A 28 -11.51 4.19 -4.24
CA THR A 28 -12.99 4.05 -4.20
C THR A 28 -13.64 5.06 -3.26
N GLN A 29 -13.00 5.35 -2.12
CA GLN A 29 -13.52 6.28 -1.11
C GLN A 29 -13.27 7.75 -1.48
N ILE A 30 -12.13 8.04 -2.11
CA ILE A 30 -11.69 9.39 -2.47
C ILE A 30 -11.48 9.47 -3.98
N LYS A 31 -12.51 9.93 -4.70
CA LYS A 31 -12.42 10.18 -6.14
C LYS A 31 -11.35 11.24 -6.42
N ASN A 32 -10.45 10.94 -7.37
CA ASN A 32 -9.30 11.75 -7.78
C ASN A 32 -8.16 11.89 -6.76
N ALA A 33 -8.08 11.03 -5.75
CA ALA A 33 -6.87 10.96 -4.93
C ALA A 33 -5.70 10.36 -5.74
N VAL A 34 -4.57 11.07 -5.77
CA VAL A 34 -3.29 10.52 -6.22
C VAL A 34 -2.63 9.90 -5.00
N ILE A 35 -2.58 8.57 -4.98
CA ILE A 35 -2.04 7.79 -3.88
C ILE A 35 -0.67 7.29 -4.32
N THR A 36 0.32 7.47 -3.47
CA THR A 36 1.67 6.95 -3.68
C THR A 36 2.02 6.20 -2.41
N ILE A 37 2.25 4.89 -2.53
CA ILE A 37 2.60 4.02 -1.42
C ILE A 37 4.02 3.52 -1.66
N HIS A 38 4.88 3.72 -0.67
CA HIS A 38 6.26 3.23 -0.69
C HIS A 38 6.37 2.08 0.30
N PRO A 39 6.30 0.81 -0.17
CA PRO A 39 6.53 -0.32 0.71
C PRO A 39 8.03 -0.43 1.02
N GLU A 40 8.44 0.04 2.20
CA GLU A 40 9.79 -0.19 2.72
C GLU A 40 9.79 -1.40 3.68
N PRO A 41 10.67 -2.39 3.46
CA PRO A 41 10.85 -3.49 4.42
C PRO A 41 11.67 -3.02 5.63
N ILE A 42 11.12 -3.16 6.85
CA ILE A 42 11.81 -2.87 8.12
C ILE A 42 12.58 -4.06 8.66
#